data_AF-A0A916Q296-F1
#
_entry.id   AF-A0A916Q296-F1
#
_cell.length_a   1.000
_cell.length_b   1.000
_cell.length_c   1.000
_cell.angle_alpha   90.00
_cell.angle_beta   90.00
_cell.angle_gamma   90.00
#
_symmetry.space_group_name_H-M   'P 1'
#
loop_
_entity.id
_entity.type
_entity.pdbx_description
1 polymer ?
#
loop_
_entity_poly.entity_id
_entity_poly.type
_entity_poly.pdbx_seq_one_letter_code
_entity_poly.pdbx_strand_id
1 'polypeptide(L)' 'MPRVNGFNLLQAIRTHDLWYTIPVVMLTSRTGDRHRQKAISLGASGYLSKPIVVGELIECLGQLVH' A
#
# COMPACT_ATOMS: atom_id res chain seq x y z
N MET A 1 -8.61 8.92 6.69
CA MET A 1 -7.89 10.21 6.62
C MET A 1 -8.80 11.22 5.93
N PRO A 2 -9.35 12.22 6.64
CA PRO A 2 -10.38 13.11 6.09
C PRO A 2 -9.85 14.12 5.06
N ARG A 3 -8.53 14.36 5.01
CA ARG A 3 -7.91 15.36 4.10
C ARG A 3 -6.93 14.77 3.09
N VAL A 4 -6.29 13.65 3.42
CA VAL A 4 -5.25 13.03 2.59
C VAL A 4 -5.78 11.72 2.03
N ASN A 5 -5.73 11.58 0.71
CA ASN A 5 -6.02 10.34 0.00
C ASN A 5 -4.78 9.42 0.04
N GLY A 6 -4.94 8.16 0.43
CA GLY A 6 -3.85 7.19 0.49
C GLY A 6 -3.08 7.04 -0.83
N PHE A 7 -3.74 7.18 -1.98
CA PHE A 7 -3.05 7.19 -3.28
C PHE A 7 -2.14 8.40 -3.47
N ASN A 8 -2.56 9.58 -3.02
CA ASN A 8 -1.75 10.78 -3.13
C ASN A 8 -0.54 10.70 -2.19
N LEU A 9 -0.73 10.13 -1.00
CA LEU A 9 0.37 9.88 -0.07
C LEU A 9 1.38 8.88 -0.65
N LEU A 10 0.90 7.77 -1.23
CA LEU A 10 1.77 6.80 -1.89
C LEU A 10 2.58 7.45 -3.01
N GLN A 11 1.94 8.25 -3.85
CA GLN A 11 2.63 8.97 -4.92
C GLN A 11 3.69 9.93 -4.35
N ALA A 12 3.36 10.70 -3.31
CA ALA A 12 4.30 11.60 -2.66
C ALA A 12 5.52 10.88 -2.08
N ILE A 13 5.32 9.70 -1.46
CA ILE A 13 6.42 8.86 -0.96
C ILE A 13 7.31 8.41 -2.12
N ARG A 14 6.72 7.96 -3.23
CA ARG A 14 7.46 7.44 -4.40
C ARG A 14 8.22 8.51 -5.17
N THR A 15 7.80 9.77 -5.07
CA THR A 15 8.50 10.91 -5.66
C THR A 15 9.49 11.59 -4.70
N HIS A 16 9.61 11.11 -3.46
CA HIS A 16 10.46 11.73 -2.45
C HIS A 16 11.85 11.09 -2.42
N ASP A 17 12.90 11.90 -2.59
CA ASP A 17 14.29 11.45 -2.76
C ASP A 17 14.80 10.53 -1.64
N LEU A 18 14.32 10.73 -0.40
CA LEU A 18 14.74 9.93 0.74
C LEU A 18 13.85 8.71 1.02
N TRP A 19 12.63 8.68 0.49
CA TRP A 19 11.60 7.70 0.92
C TRP A 19 11.13 6.79 -0.20
N TYR A 20 11.52 7.04 -1.44
CA TYR A 20 11.03 6.29 -2.60
C TYR A 20 11.28 4.77 -2.49
N THR A 21 12.32 4.35 -1.76
CA THR A 21 12.68 2.94 -1.53
C THR A 21 11.90 2.26 -0.39
N ILE A 22 11.24 3.03 0.49
CA ILE A 22 10.53 2.46 1.65
C ILE A 22 9.35 1.61 1.15
N PRO A 23 9.24 0.32 1.51
CA PRO A 23 8.09 -0.49 1.14
C PRO A 23 6.79 0.08 1.72
N VAL A 24 5.73 0.17 0.91
CA VAL A 24 4.43 0.71 1.35
C VAL A 24 3.33 -0.30 1.08
N VAL A 25 2.67 -0.76 2.14
CA VAL A 25 1.49 -1.64 2.05
C VAL A 25 0.23 -0.80 2.26
N MET A 26 -0.69 -0.86 1.30
CA MET A 26 -1.97 -0.15 1.35
C MET A 26 -3.00 -0.98 2.09
N LEU A 27 -3.62 -0.40 3.12
CA LEU A 27 -4.66 -1.03 3.95
C LEU A 27 -6.00 -0.30 3.81
N THR A 28 -7.00 -0.97 3.23
CA THR A 28 -8.19 -0.27 2.71
C THR A 28 -9.46 -1.11 2.74
N SER A 29 -10.62 -0.46 2.93
CA SER A 29 -11.94 -1.11 2.76
C SER A 29 -12.38 -1.21 1.30
N ARG A 30 -11.62 -0.62 0.36
CA ARG A 30 -11.93 -0.62 -1.08
C ARG A 30 -11.16 -1.74 -1.76
N THR A 31 -11.84 -2.85 -2.04
CA THR A 31 -11.21 -4.07 -2.57
C THR A 31 -11.35 -4.26 -4.07
N GLY A 32 -12.10 -3.40 -4.77
CA GLY A 32 -12.32 -3.54 -6.21
C GLY A 32 -11.01 -3.54 -7.01
N ASP A 33 -10.93 -4.39 -8.04
CA ASP A 33 -9.72 -4.63 -8.82
C ASP A 33 -9.09 -3.35 -9.38
N ARG A 34 -9.92 -2.40 -9.81
CA ARG A 34 -9.45 -1.09 -10.30
C ARG A 34 -8.62 -0.34 -9.26
N HIS A 35 -9.00 -0.41 -7.99
CA HIS A 35 -8.25 0.25 -6.90
C HIS A 35 -6.94 -0.47 -6.60
N ARG A 36 -6.95 -1.80 -6.64
CA ARG A 36 -5.75 -2.63 -6.47
C ARG A 36 -4.74 -2.37 -7.59
N GLN A 37 -5.17 -2.42 -8.84
CA GLN A 37 -4.33 -2.13 -10.01
C GLN A 37 -3.73 -0.72 -9.92
N LYS A 38 -4.54 0.28 -9.53
CA LYS A 38 -4.05 1.64 -9.32
C LYS A 38 -2.99 1.74 -8.22
N ALA A 39 -3.14 1.00 -7.12
CA ALA A 39 -2.13 1.00 -6.06
C ALA A 39 -0.80 0.42 -6.55
N ILE A 40 -0.87 -0.71 -7.27
CA ILE A 40 0.30 -1.39 -7.83
C ILE A 40 1.00 -0.47 -8.84
N SER A 41 0.26 0.17 -9.75
CA SER A 41 0.84 1.10 -10.72
C SER A 41 1.50 2.34 -10.07
N LEU A 42 1.06 2.71 -8.87
CA LEU A 42 1.65 3.79 -8.07
C LEU A 42 2.81 3.30 -7.20
N GLY A 43 3.23 2.04 -7.29
CA GLY A 43 4.37 1.49 -6.56
C GLY A 43 4.05 1.01 -5.15
N ALA A 44 2.81 0.64 -4.84
CA ALA A 44 2.51 -0.07 -3.60
C ALA A 44 3.22 -1.43 -3.58
N SER A 45 3.87 -1.74 -2.46
CA SER A 45 4.54 -3.03 -2.21
C SER A 45 3.57 -4.12 -1.77
N GLY A 46 2.38 -3.73 -1.28
CA GLY A 46 1.30 -4.63 -0.92
C GLY A 46 -0.05 -3.91 -0.90
N TYR A 47 -1.14 -4.69 -0.98
CA TYR A 47 -2.50 -4.18 -0.96
C TYR A 47 -3.41 -5.15 -0.22
N LEU A 48 -3.90 -4.75 0.95
CA LEU A 48 -4.66 -5.58 1.88
C LEU A 48 -6.01 -4.95 2.18
N SER A 49 -7.03 -5.80 2.30
CA SER A 49 -8.40 -5.38 2.60
C SER A 49 -8.62 -5.22 4.11
N LYS A 50 -9.63 -4.45 4.49
CA LYS A 50 -10.18 -4.43 5.85
C LYS A 50 -11.48 -5.23 5.90
N PRO A 51 -11.76 -5.98 6.99
CA PRO A 51 -10.91 -6.19 8.16
C PRO A 51 -9.68 -7.05 7.82
N ILE A 52 -8.55 -6.76 8.46
CA ILE A 52 -7.28 -7.44 8.17
C ILE A 52 -7.32 -8.85 8.76
N VAL A 53 -6.95 -9.84 7.96
CA VAL A 53 -6.60 -11.17 8.46
C VAL A 53 -5.12 -11.15 8.85
N VAL A 54 -4.81 -11.51 10.10
CA VAL A 54 -3.44 -11.43 10.64
C VAL A 54 -2.46 -12.29 9.84
N GLY A 55 -2.88 -13.47 9.37
CA GLY A 55 -2.06 -14.33 8.51
C GLY A 55 -1.63 -13.65 7.22
N GLU A 56 -2.57 -13.04 6.48
CA GLU A 56 -2.28 -12.32 5.24
C GLU A 56 -1.33 -11.14 5.46
N LEU A 57 -1.44 -10.45 6.60
CA LEU A 57 -0.52 -9.37 6.96
C LEU A 57 0.89 -9.91 7.19
N ILE A 58 1.04 -10.99 7.95
CA ILE A 58 2.34 -11.60 8.22
C ILE A 58 2.99 -12.08 6.93
N GLU A 59 2.26 -12.76 6.06
CA GLU A 59 2.75 -13.20 4.75
C GLU A 59 3.20 -12.02 3.90
N CYS A 60 2.40 -10.96 3.82
CA CYS A 60 2.74 -9.76 3.06
C CYS A 60 4.00 -9.08 3.60
N LEU A 61 4.17 -8.96 4.92
CA LEU A 61 5.34 -8.35 5.52
C LEU A 61 6.59 -9.23 5.38
N GLY A 62 6.44 -10.55 5.47
CA GLY A 62 7.53 -11.50 5.27
C GLY A 62 8.15 -11.45 3.87
N GLN A 63 7.39 -11.00 2.86
CA GLN A 63 7.89 -10.76 1.51
C GLN A 63 8.69 -9.46 1.36
N LEU A 64 8.61 -8.55 2.34
CA LEU A 64 9.20 -7.21 2.27
C LEU A 64 10.41 -7.01 3.20
N VAL A 65 10.59 -7.90 4.17
CA VAL A 65 11.69 -7.86 5.14
C VAL A 65 12.65 -8.99 4.80
N HIS A 66 13.88 -8.63 4.41
CA HIS A 66 15.00 -9.56 4.22
C HIS A 66 16.02 -9.36 5.34
#